data_AF-A0A7V8YQB6-F1
#
_entry.id   AF-A0A7V8YQB6-F1
#
_cell.length_a   1.000
_cell.length_b   1.000
_cell.length_c   1.000
_cell.angle_alpha   90.00
_cell.angle_beta   90.00
_cell.angle_gamma   90.00
#
_symmetry.space_group_name_H-M   'P 1'
#
loop_
_entity.id
_entity.type
_entity.pdbx_description
1 polymer ?
#
loop_
_entity_poly.entity_id
_entity_poly.type
_entity_poly.pdbx_seq_one_letter_code
_entity_poly.pdbx_strand_id
1 'polypeptide(L)'
;MSSCWRRGRGGPSGEDEVRTTPVVWRSEDGDKWQQLETNGLTARYLDAIVTSGGAFLAFGAEEVPAPPGLESEEDLEEEEGAETGEPEMVYVTSVWRSEDGEQWTAVGGDPVTPAGENSSEGLGAVAVNGDRVVVSLGAECYGCYDDFSNALYRSEDDGRSWQELDDTGLDDLDLANTDVIPRVVSFDSGFVAVGTSEDGDDTVATLWRSADGETWTGKTQLGGPREYEYAADIDAMAATETGVIILELRGDELAVWRVELS
;
A
#
# COMPACT_ATOMS: atom_id res chain seq x y z
N MET A 1 -3.95 -6.90 21.69
CA MET A 1 -2.55 -7.34 21.75
C MET A 1 -1.83 -6.56 20.67
N SER A 2 -0.83 -5.76 21.03
CA SER A 2 -0.10 -4.96 20.06
C SER A 2 1.18 -5.70 19.70
N SER A 3 1.20 -6.37 18.56
CA SER A 3 2.40 -6.98 17.98
C SER A 3 3.14 -5.94 17.16
N CYS A 4 4.39 -5.64 17.50
CA CYS A 4 5.29 -4.89 16.64
C CYS A 4 5.90 -5.84 15.59
N TRP A 5 6.29 -5.34 14.41
CA TRP A 5 6.98 -6.10 13.37
C TRP A 5 8.16 -5.28 12.82
N ARG A 6 9.24 -5.93 12.37
CA ARG A 6 10.43 -5.26 11.82
C ARG A 6 10.89 -5.90 10.52
N ARG A 7 11.06 -5.09 9.47
CA ARG A 7 11.64 -5.49 8.17
C ARG A 7 13.17 -5.58 8.29
N GLY A 8 13.76 -6.70 7.91
CA GLY A 8 15.21 -6.89 7.83
C GLY A 8 15.62 -7.34 6.44
N ARG A 9 16.56 -6.62 5.79
CA ARG A 9 17.23 -7.11 4.56
C ARG A 9 18.43 -7.97 5.00
N GLY A 10 18.38 -9.27 4.74
CA GLY A 10 19.54 -10.15 4.90
C GLY A 10 20.43 -10.06 3.67
N GLY A 11 21.72 -9.74 3.84
CA GLY A 11 22.69 -9.73 2.75
C GLY A 11 23.80 -10.77 2.95
N PRO A 12 24.20 -11.45 1.87
CA PRO A 12 25.58 -11.84 1.69
C PRO A 12 26.13 -11.38 0.33
N SER A 13 27.39 -10.95 0.34
CA SER A 13 28.18 -10.58 -0.82
C SER A 13 28.62 -11.82 -1.60
N GLY A 14 27.96 -12.07 -2.73
CA GLY A 14 28.29 -13.03 -3.78
C GLY A 14 27.21 -12.87 -4.85
N GLU A 15 27.53 -13.03 -6.13
CA GLU A 15 26.59 -12.93 -7.27
C GLU A 15 25.47 -13.98 -7.27
N ASP A 16 25.22 -14.63 -6.13
CA ASP A 16 24.02 -15.41 -5.88
C ASP A 16 22.89 -14.42 -5.70
N GLU A 17 21.99 -14.41 -6.69
CA GLU A 17 20.68 -13.78 -6.67
C GLU A 17 20.11 -13.76 -5.24
N VAL A 18 20.12 -12.56 -4.61
CA VAL A 18 19.68 -12.40 -3.23
C VAL A 18 18.20 -12.72 -3.21
N ARG A 19 17.86 -13.98 -2.90
CA ARG A 19 16.48 -14.39 -2.67
C ARG A 19 15.97 -13.60 -1.49
N THR A 20 15.19 -12.56 -1.76
CA THR A 20 14.57 -11.71 -0.75
C THR A 20 13.32 -12.39 -0.18
N THR A 21 13.43 -13.63 0.28
CA THR A 21 12.27 -14.25 0.95
C THR A 21 11.97 -13.47 2.22
N PRO A 22 10.73 -12.97 2.40
CA PRO A 22 10.38 -12.22 3.58
C PRO A 22 10.52 -13.09 4.84
N VAL A 23 10.96 -12.46 5.93
CA VAL A 23 11.07 -13.10 7.23
C VAL A 23 10.09 -12.45 8.20
N VAL A 24 9.34 -13.28 8.91
CA VAL A 24 8.35 -12.83 9.91
C VAL A 24 8.93 -13.07 11.30
N TRP A 25 8.83 -12.07 12.19
CA TRP A 25 9.38 -12.13 13.55
C TRP A 25 8.30 -11.83 14.58
N ARG A 26 8.05 -12.74 15.51
CA ARG A 26 7.06 -12.54 16.58
C ARG A 26 7.72 -12.17 17.89
N SER A 27 7.04 -11.30 18.64
CA SER A 27 7.37 -10.99 20.03
C SER A 27 6.09 -10.95 20.88
N GLU A 28 6.15 -11.54 22.08
CA GLU A 28 5.07 -11.46 23.08
C GLU A 28 5.23 -10.26 24.01
N ASP A 29 6.46 -9.76 24.17
CA ASP A 29 6.84 -8.72 25.13
C ASP A 29 7.38 -7.44 24.49
N GLY A 30 7.63 -7.44 23.18
CA GLY A 30 8.27 -6.36 22.42
C GLY A 30 9.79 -6.34 22.51
N ASP A 31 10.38 -7.09 23.46
CA ASP A 31 11.82 -7.09 23.75
C ASP A 31 12.55 -8.28 23.12
N LYS A 32 11.90 -9.44 23.08
CA LYS A 32 12.47 -10.68 22.54
C LYS A 32 11.75 -11.10 21.27
N TRP A 33 12.53 -11.42 20.25
CA TRP A 33 12.03 -11.68 18.92
C TRP A 33 12.43 -13.07 18.47
N GLN A 34 11.45 -13.83 17.99
CA GLN A 34 11.63 -15.14 17.39
C GLN A 34 11.24 -15.05 15.92
N GLN A 35 12.15 -15.44 15.03
CA GLN A 35 11.82 -15.66 13.63
C GLN A 35 10.86 -16.85 13.52
N LEU A 36 9.77 -16.67 12.80
CA LEU A 36 8.78 -17.69 12.50
C LEU A 36 9.08 -18.32 11.14
N GLU A 37 8.63 -19.57 10.97
CA GLU A 37 8.51 -20.19 9.65
C GLU A 37 7.33 -19.55 8.91
N THR A 38 7.47 -19.29 7.62
CA THR A 38 6.46 -18.60 6.80
C THR A 38 5.91 -19.51 5.71
N ASN A 39 5.33 -20.64 6.11
CA ASN A 39 4.86 -21.64 5.17
C ASN A 39 3.67 -21.10 4.36
N GLY A 40 3.72 -21.28 3.04
CA GLY A 40 2.66 -20.81 2.13
C GLY A 40 2.70 -19.31 1.83
N LEU A 41 3.65 -18.55 2.40
CA LEU A 41 3.88 -17.16 2.05
C LEU A 41 4.79 -17.09 0.81
N THR A 42 4.20 -16.78 -0.34
CA THR A 42 4.88 -16.74 -1.66
C THR A 42 5.41 -15.36 -2.04
N ALA A 43 5.17 -14.36 -1.19
CA ALA A 43 5.56 -12.98 -1.42
C ALA A 43 7.08 -12.84 -1.71
N ARG A 44 7.42 -12.01 -2.69
CA ARG A 44 8.79 -11.56 -2.95
C ARG A 44 9.23 -10.48 -1.97
N TYR A 45 8.31 -9.65 -1.51
CA TYR A 45 8.49 -8.76 -0.38
C TYR A 45 7.15 -8.50 0.31
N LEU A 46 7.22 -8.09 1.58
CA LEU A 46 6.07 -7.64 2.34
C LEU A 46 6.14 -6.14 2.57
N ASP A 47 5.00 -5.48 2.39
CA ASP A 47 4.81 -4.05 2.60
C ASP A 47 4.11 -3.78 3.93
N ALA A 48 3.07 -4.56 4.25
CA ALA A 48 2.36 -4.44 5.53
C ALA A 48 1.96 -5.79 6.13
N ILE A 49 1.87 -5.81 7.46
CA ILE A 49 1.18 -6.87 8.21
C ILE A 49 0.23 -6.20 9.19
N VAL A 50 -1.06 -6.53 9.12
CA VAL A 50 -2.11 -6.03 10.03
C VAL A 50 -2.87 -7.19 10.67
N THR A 51 -3.71 -6.88 11.65
CA THR A 51 -4.61 -7.86 12.28
C THR A 51 -6.07 -7.49 12.05
N SER A 52 -6.88 -8.43 11.56
CA SER A 52 -8.34 -8.29 11.41
C SER A 52 -9.03 -9.59 11.82
N GLY A 53 -10.15 -9.51 12.54
CA GLY A 53 -10.94 -10.70 12.90
C GLY A 53 -10.18 -11.81 13.64
N GLY A 54 -9.13 -11.45 14.39
CA GLY A 54 -8.27 -12.40 15.10
C GLY A 54 -7.27 -13.15 14.20
N ALA A 55 -7.11 -12.75 12.95
CA ALA A 55 -6.08 -13.23 12.04
C ALA A 55 -5.10 -12.12 11.66
N PHE A 56 -3.97 -12.54 11.09
CA PHE A 56 -2.98 -11.70 10.44
C PHE A 56 -3.29 -11.63 8.94
N LEU A 57 -3.14 -10.44 8.38
CA LEU A 57 -3.14 -10.20 6.94
C LEU A 57 -1.77 -9.63 6.58
N ALA A 58 -1.11 -10.25 5.61
CA ALA A 58 0.13 -9.77 5.03
C ALA A 58 -0.15 -9.30 3.60
N PHE A 59 0.36 -8.11 3.28
CA PHE A 59 0.26 -7.47 1.98
C PHE A 59 1.67 -7.33 1.41
N GLY A 60 1.82 -7.58 0.12
CA GLY A 60 3.10 -7.46 -0.54
C GLY A 60 3.07 -7.93 -1.98
N ALA A 61 4.20 -7.83 -2.67
CA ALA A 61 4.28 -8.23 -4.06
C ALA A 61 4.51 -9.73 -4.22
N GLU A 62 3.79 -10.30 -5.17
CA GLU A 62 4.00 -11.63 -5.72
C GLU A 62 4.39 -11.50 -7.20
N GLU A 63 5.26 -12.38 -7.65
CA GLU A 63 5.69 -12.43 -9.05
C GLU A 63 4.84 -13.45 -9.80
N VAL A 64 4.16 -13.02 -10.85
CA VAL A 64 3.24 -13.84 -11.64
C VAL A 64 3.55 -13.71 -13.14
N PRO A 65 3.26 -14.72 -13.96
CA PRO A 65 3.44 -14.59 -15.40
C PRO A 65 2.63 -13.42 -15.97
N ALA A 66 3.26 -12.61 -16.82
CA ALA A 66 2.61 -11.53 -17.53
C ALA A 66 1.44 -12.07 -18.38
N PRO A 67 0.30 -11.37 -18.43
CA PRO A 67 -0.76 -11.70 -19.35
C PRO A 67 -0.27 -11.61 -20.81
N PRO A 68 -0.78 -12.44 -21.73
CA PRO A 68 -0.41 -12.34 -23.14
C PRO A 68 -0.72 -10.95 -23.72
N GLY A 69 0.28 -10.31 -24.35
CA GLY A 69 0.13 -9.02 -25.01
C GLY A 69 0.53 -7.80 -24.18
N LEU A 70 0.99 -8.02 -22.94
CA LEU A 70 1.81 -7.05 -22.23
C LEU A 70 3.23 -7.18 -22.81
N GLU A 71 3.73 -6.13 -23.48
CA GLU A 71 5.09 -6.10 -24.01
C GLU A 71 5.92 -5.25 -23.04
N SER A 72 7.06 -5.77 -22.57
CA SER A 72 7.98 -4.96 -21.76
C SER A 72 8.51 -3.79 -22.60
N GLU A 73 8.65 -2.60 -22.01
CA GLU A 73 9.26 -1.47 -22.73
C GLU A 73 10.72 -1.75 -23.12
N GLU A 74 11.38 -2.71 -22.47
CA GLU A 74 12.74 -3.17 -22.81
C GLU A 74 12.81 -3.84 -24.19
N ASP A 75 11.70 -4.39 -24.71
CA ASP A 75 11.67 -5.05 -26.02
C ASP A 75 11.72 -4.07 -27.22
N LEU A 76 11.56 -2.75 -26.98
CA LEU A 76 11.58 -1.77 -28.07
C LEU A 76 12.99 -1.43 -28.58
N GLU A 77 14.05 -1.78 -27.83
CA GLU A 77 15.43 -1.45 -28.21
C GLU A 77 16.29 -2.67 -28.63
N GLU A 78 15.85 -3.91 -28.41
CA GLU A 78 16.65 -5.14 -28.70
C GLU A 78 16.03 -6.11 -29.73
N GLU A 79 15.60 -5.62 -30.89
CA GLU A 79 15.37 -6.51 -32.05
C GLU A 79 16.72 -6.96 -32.67
N GLU A 80 17.31 -8.06 -32.20
CA GLU A 80 17.91 -9.09 -33.07
C GLU A 80 18.34 -10.35 -32.30
N GLY A 81 17.36 -11.13 -31.83
CA GLY A 81 17.61 -12.48 -31.35
C GLY A 81 16.51 -13.01 -30.46
N ALA A 82 15.38 -13.43 -31.04
CA ALA A 82 14.30 -14.10 -30.31
C ALA A 82 14.81 -15.44 -29.73
N GLU A 83 15.48 -15.37 -28.57
CA GLU A 83 15.58 -16.52 -27.70
C GLU A 83 14.15 -16.89 -27.31
N THR A 84 13.85 -18.19 -27.38
CA THR A 84 12.62 -18.76 -26.85
C THR A 84 12.70 -18.70 -25.32
N GLY A 85 12.62 -17.48 -24.79
CA GLY A 85 12.80 -17.12 -23.40
C GLY A 85 11.56 -17.41 -22.57
N GLU A 86 11.75 -17.52 -21.27
CA GLU A 86 10.70 -17.76 -20.28
C GLU A 86 9.59 -16.71 -20.39
N PRO A 87 8.35 -17.01 -19.95
CA PRO A 87 7.31 -15.99 -19.92
C PRO A 87 7.80 -14.80 -19.10
N GLU A 88 7.54 -13.59 -19.59
CA GLU A 88 7.75 -12.36 -18.84
C GLU A 88 6.99 -12.45 -17.51
N MET A 89 7.57 -11.86 -16.46
CA MET A 89 6.99 -11.90 -15.12
C MET A 89 6.68 -10.47 -14.68
N VAL A 90 5.53 -10.28 -14.03
CA VAL A 90 5.09 -9.00 -13.48
C VAL A 90 4.86 -9.13 -11.96
N TYR A 91 4.93 -7.99 -11.26
CA TYR A 91 4.58 -7.93 -9.85
C TYR A 91 3.13 -7.52 -9.65
N VAL A 92 2.46 -8.19 -8.73
CA VAL A 92 1.09 -7.88 -8.32
C VAL A 92 1.01 -7.78 -6.80
N THR A 93 0.16 -6.89 -6.27
CA THR A 93 -0.15 -6.88 -4.84
C THR A 93 -1.05 -8.06 -4.49
N SER A 94 -0.51 -8.98 -3.70
CA SER A 94 -1.19 -10.16 -3.17
C SER A 94 -1.44 -10.00 -1.67
N VAL A 95 -2.43 -10.74 -1.18
CA VAL A 95 -2.78 -10.79 0.24
C VAL A 95 -2.73 -12.22 0.75
N TRP A 96 -2.04 -12.42 1.86
CA TRP A 96 -2.00 -13.70 2.57
C TRP A 96 -2.64 -13.54 3.95
N ARG A 97 -3.43 -14.55 4.35
CA ARG A 97 -4.05 -14.63 5.66
C ARG A 97 -3.42 -15.74 6.49
N SER A 98 -3.23 -15.49 7.78
CA SER A 98 -2.77 -16.48 8.76
C SER A 98 -3.48 -16.32 10.10
N GLU A 99 -3.82 -17.41 10.77
CA GLU A 99 -4.40 -17.36 12.14
C GLU A 99 -3.33 -17.42 13.23
N ASP A 100 -2.13 -17.89 12.91
CA ASP A 100 -1.03 -18.14 13.85
C ASP A 100 0.25 -17.38 13.53
N GLY A 101 0.34 -16.77 12.35
CA GLY A 101 1.51 -16.09 11.81
C GLY A 101 2.55 -17.04 11.19
N GLU A 102 2.27 -18.34 11.12
CA GLU A 102 3.20 -19.39 10.66
C GLU A 102 2.70 -20.09 9.39
N GLN A 103 1.39 -20.33 9.28
CA GLN A 103 0.74 -20.90 8.10
C GLN A 103 -0.03 -19.81 7.37
N TRP A 104 0.40 -19.51 6.16
CA TRP A 104 -0.15 -18.45 5.32
C TRP A 104 -0.89 -19.05 4.13
N THR A 105 -2.01 -18.44 3.75
CA THR A 105 -2.77 -18.82 2.57
C THR A 105 -3.13 -17.54 1.81
N ALA A 106 -2.85 -17.52 0.51
CA ALA A 106 -3.30 -16.44 -0.36
C ALA A 106 -4.85 -16.36 -0.33
N VAL A 107 -5.38 -15.15 -0.21
CA VAL A 107 -6.83 -14.85 -0.12
C VAL A 107 -7.19 -13.80 -1.18
N GLY A 108 -8.46 -13.75 -1.60
CA GLY A 108 -8.90 -12.90 -2.71
C GLY A 108 -9.08 -13.63 -4.06
N GLY A 109 -8.48 -14.83 -4.22
CA GLY A 109 -8.61 -15.65 -5.42
C GLY A 109 -7.71 -15.15 -6.57
N ASP A 110 -8.01 -13.94 -7.04
CA ASP A 110 -7.11 -13.12 -7.86
C ASP A 110 -6.32 -12.18 -6.93
N PRO A 111 -5.13 -11.70 -7.33
CA PRO A 111 -4.45 -10.66 -6.56
C PRO A 111 -5.38 -9.45 -6.43
N VAL A 112 -5.23 -8.67 -5.35
CA VAL A 112 -6.12 -7.52 -5.08
C VAL A 112 -6.17 -6.60 -6.29
N THR A 113 -5.04 -6.47 -6.98
CA THR A 113 -4.94 -5.91 -8.33
C THR A 113 -4.67 -7.02 -9.34
N PRO A 114 -5.53 -7.24 -10.35
CA PRO A 114 -5.28 -8.26 -11.35
C PRO A 114 -3.99 -7.97 -12.12
N ALA A 115 -3.26 -9.03 -12.53
CA ALA A 115 -2.13 -8.89 -13.43
C ALA A 115 -2.61 -8.29 -14.76
N GLY A 116 -2.02 -7.17 -15.19
CA GLY A 116 -2.43 -6.47 -16.40
C GLY A 116 -1.82 -5.08 -16.48
N GLU A 117 -2.41 -4.23 -17.32
CA GLU A 117 -1.99 -2.85 -17.56
C GLU A 117 -1.92 -2.01 -16.28
N ASN A 118 -2.52 -2.45 -15.16
CA ASN A 118 -2.50 -1.73 -13.90
C ASN A 118 -1.78 -2.52 -12.80
N SER A 119 -0.50 -2.85 -12.99
CA SER A 119 0.29 -3.43 -11.90
C SER A 119 0.43 -2.42 -10.78
N SER A 120 0.01 -2.80 -9.57
CA SER A 120 0.25 -1.98 -8.39
C SER A 120 1.74 -1.90 -8.10
N GLU A 121 2.30 -0.70 -8.08
CA GLU A 121 3.70 -0.52 -7.68
C GLU A 121 3.86 -0.37 -6.17
N GLY A 122 2.79 0.02 -5.46
CA GLY A 122 2.91 0.38 -4.05
C GLY A 122 1.64 0.19 -3.23
N LEU A 123 1.80 -0.49 -2.10
CA LEU A 123 0.86 -0.40 -1.00
C LEU A 123 1.03 0.95 -0.28
N GLY A 124 0.05 1.84 -0.39
CA GLY A 124 0.06 3.12 0.32
C GLY A 124 -0.21 2.94 1.80
N ALA A 125 -1.37 2.36 2.15
CA ALA A 125 -1.76 2.13 3.53
C ALA A 125 -2.78 0.99 3.67
N VAL A 126 -2.85 0.43 4.89
CA VAL A 126 -3.89 -0.51 5.30
C VAL A 126 -4.51 -0.03 6.60
N ALA A 127 -5.83 0.17 6.60
CA ALA A 127 -6.61 0.55 7.76
C ALA A 127 -7.60 -0.55 8.15
N VAL A 128 -7.63 -0.92 9.43
CA VAL A 128 -8.55 -1.93 9.96
C VAL A 128 -9.50 -1.30 10.96
N ASN A 129 -10.81 -1.40 10.74
CA ASN A 129 -11.87 -1.00 11.67
C ASN A 129 -12.85 -2.16 11.88
N GLY A 130 -12.68 -2.90 12.97
CA GLY A 130 -13.48 -4.10 13.23
C GLY A 130 -13.11 -5.25 12.28
N ASP A 131 -14.10 -5.71 11.51
CA ASP A 131 -13.98 -6.71 10.44
C ASP A 131 -13.73 -6.09 9.06
N ARG A 132 -13.83 -4.75 8.97
CA ARG A 132 -13.59 -4.00 7.74
C ARG A 132 -12.12 -3.65 7.60
N VAL A 133 -11.58 -3.93 6.42
CA VAL A 133 -10.24 -3.53 6.01
C VAL A 133 -10.35 -2.63 4.80
N VAL A 134 -9.65 -1.50 4.81
CA VAL A 134 -9.51 -0.59 3.67
C VAL A 134 -8.04 -0.50 3.31
N VAL A 135 -7.73 -0.55 2.02
CA VAL A 135 -6.38 -0.51 1.48
C VAL A 135 -6.32 0.57 0.42
N SER A 136 -5.28 1.41 0.47
CA SER A 136 -4.93 2.31 -0.63
C SER A 136 -3.70 1.77 -1.36
N LEU A 137 -3.79 1.72 -2.68
CA LEU A 137 -2.75 1.25 -3.59
C LEU A 137 -2.45 2.33 -4.61
N GLY A 138 -1.19 2.42 -5.04
CA GLY A 138 -0.82 3.06 -6.29
C GLY A 138 -0.81 2.03 -7.39
N ALA A 139 -1.59 2.27 -8.44
CA ALA A 139 -1.60 1.48 -9.64
C ALA A 139 -1.02 2.32 -10.78
N GLU A 140 0.14 1.91 -11.28
CA GLU A 140 0.67 2.48 -12.52
C GLU A 140 -0.17 1.92 -13.66
N CYS A 141 -0.73 2.79 -14.52
CA CYS A 141 -1.38 2.33 -15.74
C CYS A 141 -0.41 2.28 -16.92
N TYR A 142 -0.46 1.19 -17.67
CA TYR A 142 0.38 0.97 -18.83
C TYR A 142 -0.02 1.97 -19.94
N GLY A 143 0.92 2.82 -20.33
CA GLY A 143 0.71 3.83 -21.37
C GLY A 143 -0.04 5.10 -20.92
N CYS A 144 -0.35 5.23 -19.63
CA CYS A 144 -0.58 6.56 -19.06
C CYS A 144 0.80 7.09 -18.65
N TYR A 145 1.22 8.17 -19.28
CA TYR A 145 2.55 8.74 -19.07
C TYR A 145 2.67 9.23 -17.62
N ASP A 146 3.42 8.51 -16.78
CA ASP A 146 3.82 8.89 -15.42
C ASP A 146 2.66 9.23 -14.44
N ASP A 147 1.46 8.69 -14.65
CA ASP A 147 0.30 8.93 -13.77
C ASP A 147 -0.06 7.66 -12.97
N PHE A 148 0.19 7.66 -11.66
CA PHE A 148 -0.40 6.62 -10.80
C PHE A 148 -1.87 6.91 -10.58
N SER A 149 -2.71 5.92 -10.84
CA SER A 149 -4.07 5.92 -10.32
C SER A 149 -4.06 5.41 -8.89
N ASN A 150 -4.71 6.15 -7.99
CA ASN A 150 -5.05 5.62 -6.67
C ASN A 150 -6.17 4.59 -6.82
N ALA A 151 -5.94 3.38 -6.31
CA ALA A 151 -6.97 2.38 -6.19
C ALA A 151 -7.28 2.11 -4.71
N LEU A 152 -8.56 2.21 -4.35
CA LEU A 152 -9.06 1.85 -3.03
C LEU A 152 -9.72 0.48 -3.07
N TYR A 153 -9.36 -0.38 -2.13
CA TYR A 153 -9.98 -1.69 -1.96
C TYR A 153 -10.53 -1.85 -0.54
N ARG A 154 -11.65 -2.56 -0.42
CA ARG A 154 -12.26 -2.91 0.86
C ARG A 154 -12.51 -4.40 0.97
N SER A 155 -12.30 -4.91 2.17
CA SER A 155 -12.83 -6.19 2.63
C SER A 155 -13.83 -5.97 3.76
N GLU A 156 -14.94 -6.70 3.73
CA GLU A 156 -15.94 -6.77 4.82
C GLU A 156 -15.92 -8.12 5.55
N ASP A 157 -14.93 -8.96 5.28
CA ASP A 157 -14.86 -10.34 5.77
C ASP A 157 -13.45 -10.74 6.25
N ASP A 158 -12.77 -9.81 6.92
CA ASP A 158 -11.40 -9.97 7.43
C ASP A 158 -10.37 -10.33 6.36
N GLY A 159 -10.45 -9.68 5.20
CA GLY A 159 -9.51 -9.84 4.09
C GLY A 159 -9.69 -11.10 3.26
N ARG A 160 -10.82 -11.82 3.37
CA ARG A 160 -11.05 -13.04 2.59
C ARG A 160 -11.50 -12.73 1.16
N SER A 161 -12.28 -11.68 0.99
CA SER A 161 -12.68 -11.11 -0.29
C SER A 161 -12.43 -9.61 -0.32
N TRP A 162 -12.22 -9.09 -1.54
CA TRP A 162 -11.86 -7.71 -1.80
C TRP A 162 -12.77 -7.13 -2.87
N GLN A 163 -13.17 -5.88 -2.67
CA GLN A 163 -13.97 -5.10 -3.60
C GLN A 163 -13.22 -3.79 -3.85
N GLU A 164 -12.97 -3.48 -5.13
CA GLU A 164 -12.54 -2.15 -5.54
C GLU A 164 -13.65 -1.13 -5.29
N LEU A 165 -13.28 0.01 -4.72
CA LEU A 165 -14.19 1.08 -4.36
C LEU A 165 -14.07 2.25 -5.33
N ASP A 166 -15.20 2.88 -5.61
CA ASP A 166 -15.19 4.24 -6.12
C ASP A 166 -14.72 5.16 -4.99
N ASP A 167 -13.68 5.95 -5.20
CA ASP A 167 -13.07 6.84 -4.22
C ASP A 167 -13.81 8.20 -4.13
N THR A 168 -15.15 8.16 -4.21
CA THR A 168 -16.00 9.35 -4.29
C THR A 168 -15.68 10.35 -3.17
N GLY A 169 -15.37 11.59 -3.55
CA GLY A 169 -15.01 12.67 -2.64
C GLY A 169 -13.50 12.77 -2.34
N LEU A 170 -12.68 11.91 -2.94
CA LEU A 170 -11.23 12.07 -3.07
C LEU A 170 -10.81 12.57 -4.46
N ASP A 171 -11.74 13.13 -5.23
CA ASP A 171 -11.51 13.61 -6.61
C ASP A 171 -10.36 14.65 -6.71
N ASP A 172 -10.01 15.29 -5.59
CA ASP A 172 -8.90 16.24 -5.51
C ASP A 172 -7.51 15.57 -5.39
N LEU A 173 -7.44 14.24 -5.31
CA LEU A 173 -6.19 13.47 -5.34
C LEU A 173 -5.75 13.11 -6.76
N ASP A 174 -6.68 13.15 -7.72
CA ASP A 174 -6.43 12.92 -9.15
C ASP A 174 -5.77 14.16 -9.78
N LEU A 175 -4.57 14.49 -9.29
CA LEU A 175 -3.76 15.58 -9.83
C LEU A 175 -2.90 15.02 -10.96
N ALA A 176 -2.95 15.65 -12.12
CA ALA A 176 -2.19 15.22 -13.29
C ALA A 176 -0.68 15.21 -13.00
N ASN A 177 -0.01 14.10 -13.30
CA ASN A 177 1.40 13.80 -13.05
C ASN A 177 1.76 13.76 -11.56
N THR A 178 0.87 13.23 -10.72
CA THR A 178 1.17 13.07 -9.30
C THR A 178 0.96 11.65 -8.82
N ASP A 179 2.01 11.11 -8.19
CA ASP A 179 2.07 9.73 -7.71
C ASP A 179 1.43 9.59 -6.31
N VAL A 180 0.37 10.36 -6.03
CA VAL A 180 -0.13 10.54 -4.67
C VAL A 180 -1.02 9.38 -4.25
N ILE A 181 -0.49 8.54 -3.39
CA ILE A 181 -1.26 7.48 -2.74
C ILE A 181 -1.66 7.94 -1.34
N PRO A 182 -2.94 8.22 -1.04
CA PRO A 182 -3.33 8.70 0.26
C PRO A 182 -3.01 7.65 1.33
N ARG A 183 -2.56 8.12 2.49
CA ARG A 183 -2.49 7.28 3.68
C ARG A 183 -3.85 7.21 4.32
N VAL A 184 -4.22 6.02 4.79
CA VAL A 184 -5.50 5.77 5.46
C VAL A 184 -5.26 5.13 6.82
N VAL A 185 -5.97 5.60 7.84
CA VAL A 185 -6.02 4.98 9.17
C VAL A 185 -7.46 4.84 9.63
N SER A 186 -7.72 3.86 10.49
CA SER A 186 -8.97 3.78 11.23
C SER A 186 -8.96 4.76 12.40
N PHE A 187 -10.09 5.42 12.63
CA PHE A 187 -10.30 6.31 13.77
C PHE A 187 -11.76 6.20 14.21
N ASP A 188 -11.98 5.97 15.50
CA ASP A 188 -13.29 5.61 16.07
C ASP A 188 -13.99 4.50 15.27
N SER A 189 -15.20 4.76 14.75
CA SER A 189 -15.98 3.82 13.94
C SER A 189 -15.85 4.05 12.43
N GLY A 190 -14.87 4.85 11.98
CA GLY A 190 -14.64 5.16 10.58
C GLY A 190 -13.17 5.18 10.19
N PHE A 191 -12.87 5.99 9.18
CA PHE A 191 -11.59 6.12 8.52
C PHE A 191 -11.23 7.58 8.30
N VAL A 192 -9.93 7.84 8.29
CA VAL A 192 -9.33 9.12 7.95
C VAL A 192 -8.32 8.87 6.85
N ALA A 193 -8.42 9.65 5.78
CA ALA A 193 -7.44 9.67 4.70
C ALA A 193 -6.70 11.00 4.73
N VAL A 194 -5.40 10.94 4.44
CA VAL A 194 -4.57 12.13 4.23
C VAL A 194 -3.74 11.90 2.99
N GLY A 195 -3.78 12.88 2.11
CA GLY A 195 -3.03 12.95 0.88
C GLY A 195 -2.81 14.41 0.54
N THR A 196 -2.49 14.69 -0.71
CA THR A 196 -2.16 16.02 -1.18
C THR A 196 -3.20 16.47 -2.21
N SER A 197 -3.72 17.69 -2.07
CA SER A 197 -4.72 18.25 -2.98
C SER A 197 -4.29 19.64 -3.49
N GLU A 198 -4.80 20.05 -4.63
CA GLU A 198 -4.62 21.41 -5.16
C GLU A 198 -5.16 22.52 -4.24
N ASP A 199 -4.40 23.62 -4.15
CA ASP A 199 -4.78 24.92 -3.59
C ASP A 199 -4.26 26.07 -4.49
N GLY A 200 -4.90 26.25 -5.65
CA GLY A 200 -4.44 27.20 -6.66
C GLY A 200 -3.32 26.58 -7.51
N ASP A 201 -2.16 27.24 -7.56
CA ASP A 201 -0.97 26.71 -8.26
C ASP A 201 -0.06 25.87 -7.33
N ASP A 202 -0.45 25.73 -6.06
CA ASP A 202 0.27 24.97 -5.04
C ASP A 202 -0.48 23.67 -4.69
N THR A 203 0.25 22.71 -4.11
CA THR A 203 -0.33 21.55 -3.44
C THR A 203 -0.26 21.68 -1.92
N VAL A 204 -1.25 21.13 -1.23
CA VAL A 204 -1.34 21.13 0.24
C VAL A 204 -1.79 19.78 0.77
N ALA A 205 -1.21 19.37 1.89
CA ALA A 205 -1.69 18.21 2.64
C ALA A 205 -3.15 18.45 3.06
N THR A 206 -4.02 17.48 2.80
CA THR A 206 -5.45 17.59 3.04
C THR A 206 -5.95 16.32 3.69
N LEU A 207 -6.91 16.49 4.60
CA LEU A 207 -7.54 15.42 5.35
C LEU A 207 -8.99 15.23 4.90
N TRP A 208 -9.39 13.97 4.75
CA TRP A 208 -10.76 13.54 4.52
C TRP A 208 -11.19 12.51 5.56
N ARG A 209 -12.49 12.37 5.75
CA ARG A 209 -13.11 11.40 6.67
C ARG A 209 -14.13 10.54 5.92
N SER A 210 -14.18 9.27 6.27
CA SER A 210 -15.20 8.34 5.77
C SER A 210 -15.76 7.49 6.91
N ALA A 211 -17.06 7.21 6.91
CA ALA A 211 -17.65 6.26 7.85
C ALA A 211 -17.55 4.80 7.36
N ASP A 212 -17.42 4.60 6.05
CA ASP A 212 -17.49 3.29 5.39
C ASP A 212 -16.24 2.93 4.58
N GLY A 213 -15.32 3.86 4.39
CA GLY A 213 -14.12 3.72 3.57
C GLY A 213 -14.35 3.96 2.08
N GLU A 214 -15.58 4.27 1.66
CA GLU A 214 -16.00 4.41 0.26
C GLU A 214 -16.39 5.85 -0.05
N THR A 215 -17.26 6.45 0.75
CA THR A 215 -17.63 7.87 0.59
C THR A 215 -16.78 8.74 1.50
N TRP A 216 -16.00 9.63 0.91
CA TRP A 216 -15.10 10.54 1.63
C TRP A 216 -15.67 11.96 1.69
N THR A 217 -15.55 12.60 2.85
CA THR A 217 -16.10 13.94 3.11
C THR A 217 -15.15 14.75 3.99
N GLY A 218 -15.44 16.05 4.15
CA GLY A 218 -14.77 16.87 5.17
C GLY A 218 -13.36 17.30 4.80
N LYS A 219 -13.13 17.67 3.54
CA LYS A 219 -11.88 18.24 3.01
C LYS A 219 -11.35 19.34 3.95
N THR A 220 -10.27 19.03 4.65
CA THR A 220 -9.61 19.95 5.59
C THR A 220 -8.16 20.11 5.18
N GLN A 221 -7.81 21.27 4.62
CA GLN A 221 -6.42 21.59 4.31
C GLN A 221 -5.62 21.72 5.61
N LEU A 222 -4.57 20.92 5.72
CA LEU A 222 -3.62 20.95 6.81
C LEU A 222 -2.63 22.06 6.44
N GLY A 223 -2.79 23.24 7.06
CA GLY A 223 -1.85 24.35 6.83
C GLY A 223 -0.40 23.90 7.04
N GLY A 224 0.55 24.56 6.41
CA GLY A 224 1.92 24.08 6.40
C GLY A 224 2.69 24.65 5.21
N PRO A 225 3.85 24.08 4.88
CA PRO A 225 4.57 24.43 3.68
C PRO A 225 3.74 24.05 2.44
N ARG A 226 3.81 24.88 1.43
CA ARG A 226 3.16 24.69 0.13
C ARG A 226 4.24 24.32 -0.88
N GLU A 227 3.93 23.38 -1.75
CA GLU A 227 4.83 23.01 -2.85
C GLU A 227 4.27 23.48 -4.17
N TYR A 228 5.18 24.01 -4.99
CA TYR A 228 4.89 24.41 -6.36
C TYR A 228 5.16 23.18 -7.24
N GLU A 229 4.21 22.84 -8.09
CA GLU A 229 4.27 21.79 -9.13
C GLU A 229 4.34 20.32 -8.72
N TYR A 230 4.78 19.95 -7.51
CA TYR A 230 4.80 18.54 -7.10
C TYR A 230 3.95 18.30 -5.85
N ALA A 231 3.19 17.21 -5.88
CA ALA A 231 2.52 16.73 -4.70
C ALA A 231 3.50 15.90 -3.88
N ALA A 232 3.69 16.30 -2.63
CA ALA A 232 4.51 15.54 -1.72
C ALA A 232 3.70 14.38 -1.11
N ASP A 233 4.38 13.24 -0.96
CA ASP A 233 3.81 12.02 -0.40
C ASP A 233 3.75 12.10 1.12
N ILE A 234 2.59 11.78 1.69
CA ILE A 234 2.48 11.56 3.13
C ILE A 234 3.20 10.26 3.47
N ASP A 235 4.34 10.33 4.13
CA ASP A 235 5.12 9.13 4.48
C ASP A 235 4.38 8.21 5.44
N ALA A 236 3.80 8.79 6.51
CA ALA A 236 3.21 8.01 7.57
C ALA A 236 2.06 8.73 8.28
N MET A 237 1.08 7.93 8.71
CA MET A 237 0.00 8.37 9.57
C MET A 237 -0.26 7.36 10.68
N ALA A 238 -0.62 7.86 11.85
CA ALA A 238 -1.05 7.04 12.98
C ALA A 238 -2.25 7.67 13.68
N ALA A 239 -3.24 6.84 13.98
CA ALA A 239 -4.36 7.22 14.84
C ALA A 239 -3.93 7.25 16.32
N THR A 240 -4.57 8.13 17.07
CA THR A 240 -4.45 8.31 18.53
C THR A 240 -5.83 8.24 19.16
N GLU A 241 -5.93 8.34 20.48
CA GLU A 241 -7.23 8.36 21.17
C GLU A 241 -8.10 9.58 20.81
N THR A 242 -7.50 10.68 20.33
CA THR A 242 -8.22 11.95 20.12
C THR A 242 -8.04 12.52 18.71
N GLY A 243 -7.42 11.77 17.80
CA GLY A 243 -7.21 12.20 16.41
C GLY A 243 -6.05 11.50 15.74
N VAL A 244 -5.32 12.19 14.86
CA VAL A 244 -4.24 11.61 14.06
C VAL A 244 -2.93 12.40 14.15
N ILE A 245 -1.82 11.68 14.01
CA ILE A 245 -0.47 12.23 13.77
C ILE A 245 -0.08 11.88 12.34
N ILE A 246 0.44 12.88 11.62
CA ILE A 246 0.80 12.77 10.21
C ILE A 246 2.26 13.24 10.08
N LEU A 247 3.04 12.50 9.31
CA LEU A 247 4.45 12.76 9.04
C LEU A 247 4.66 12.86 7.53
N GLU A 248 5.46 13.84 7.13
CA GLU A 248 5.85 14.07 5.74
C GLU A 248 7.29 14.57 5.70
N LEU A 249 8.13 13.92 4.92
CA LEU A 249 9.54 14.19 4.70
C LEU A 249 9.69 14.95 3.38
N ARG A 250 10.14 16.19 3.47
CA ARG A 250 10.36 17.09 2.35
C ARG A 250 11.84 17.39 2.23
N GLY A 251 12.55 16.63 1.41
CA GLY A 251 14.00 16.72 1.32
C GLY A 251 14.67 16.40 2.67
N ASP A 252 15.19 17.42 3.36
CA ASP A 252 15.79 17.31 4.70
C ASP A 252 14.90 17.84 5.84
N GLU A 253 13.66 18.26 5.53
CA GLU A 253 12.69 18.75 6.51
C GLU A 253 11.63 17.69 6.83
N LEU A 254 11.26 17.58 8.11
CA LEU A 254 10.13 16.75 8.56
C LEU A 254 8.99 17.64 9.02
N ALA A 255 7.88 17.60 8.29
CA ALA A 255 6.63 18.20 8.71
C ALA A 255 5.82 17.21 9.57
N VAL A 256 5.22 17.72 10.64
CA VAL A 256 4.43 16.93 11.58
C VAL A 256 3.13 17.66 11.90
N TRP A 257 2.01 17.02 11.61
CA TRP A 257 0.69 17.50 12.02
C TRP A 257 0.14 16.67 13.15
N ARG A 258 -0.53 17.35 14.07
CA ARG A 258 -1.42 16.74 15.05
C ARG A 258 -2.81 17.32 14.84
N VAL A 259 -3.73 16.47 14.41
CA VAL A 259 -5.11 16.88 14.15
C VAL A 259 -6.00 16.25 15.20
N GLU A 260 -6.67 17.07 16.01
CA GLU A 260 -7.70 16.58 16.93
C GLU A 260 -8.99 16.34 16.17
N LEU A 261 -9.55 15.15 16.32
CA LEU A 261 -10.79 14.75 15.69
C LEU A 261 -11.85 14.61 16.79
N SER A 262 -12.85 15.49 16.74
CA SER A 262 -14.06 15.43 17.55
C SER A 262 -15.18 14.68 16.86
#